data_AF-A0A7S3YAL7-F1
#
_entry.id   AF-A0A7S3YAL7-F1
#
_cell.length_a   1.000
_cell.length_b   1.000
_cell.length_c   1.000
_cell.angle_alpha   90.00
_cell.angle_beta   90.00
_cell.angle_gamma   90.00
#
_symmetry.space_group_name_H-M   'P 1'
#
loop_
_entity.id
_entity.type
_entity.pdbx_description
1 polymer ?
#
loop_
_entity_poly.entity_id
_entity_poly.type
_entity_poly.pdbx_seq_one_letter_code
_entity_poly.pdbx_strand_id
1 'polypeptide(L)'
;EGEGEKAPAPLPRINPCLTMRGARLYIYGGMLEIGDREVTLDDFWSLDLNQREAWACVAEGTMHLQEWKGEDDESTLDGYSDDEDDGEGSEGDFSEDEELY
;
A
#
# COMPACT_ATOMS: atom_id res chain seq x y z
N GLU A 1 -3.60 13.82 27.30
CA GLU A 1 -3.78 12.47 26.73
C GLU A 1 -2.43 12.10 26.14
N GLY A 2 -1.77 11.07 26.69
CA GLY A 2 -0.46 10.65 26.20
C GLY A 2 -0.66 9.70 25.04
N GLU A 3 -0.25 10.09 23.84
CA GLU A 3 -0.13 9.15 22.73
C GLU A 3 0.82 8.04 23.17
N GLY A 4 0.27 6.85 23.42
CA GLY A 4 1.07 5.69 23.80
C GLY A 4 2.08 5.42 22.71
N GLU A 5 3.36 5.40 23.08
CA GLU A 5 4.47 5.15 22.17
C GLU A 5 4.22 3.83 21.43
N LYS A 6 3.99 3.91 20.11
CA LYS A 6 3.63 2.76 19.29
C LYS A 6 4.81 1.80 19.28
N ALA A 7 4.58 0.57 19.76
CA ALA A 7 5.62 -0.46 19.74
C ALA A 7 6.20 -0.64 18.32
N PRO A 8 7.52 -0.82 18.19
CA PRO A 8 8.16 -0.96 16.89
C PRO A 8 7.57 -2.14 16.12
N ALA A 9 7.31 -1.91 14.83
CA ALA A 9 6.70 -2.90 13.94
C ALA A 9 7.26 -2.72 12.51
N PRO A 10 7.29 -3.79 11.71
CA PRO A 10 7.63 -3.71 10.30
C PRO A 10 6.72 -2.72 9.57
N LEU A 11 7.25 -2.04 8.54
CA LEU A 11 6.44 -1.28 7.60
C LEU A 11 5.38 -2.17 6.94
N PRO A 12 4.21 -1.60 6.55
CA PRO A 12 3.27 -2.26 5.65
C PRO A 12 4.02 -2.76 4.42
N ARG A 13 3.69 -3.97 3.96
CA ARG A 13 4.47 -4.63 2.91
C ARG A 13 3.65 -5.60 2.10
N ILE A 14 4.01 -5.71 0.83
CA ILE A 14 3.46 -6.62 -0.19
C ILE A 14 4.52 -7.67 -0.50
N ASN A 15 4.09 -8.91 -0.71
CA ASN A 15 4.94 -10.04 -1.11
C ASN A 15 6.26 -10.22 -0.33
N PRO A 16 6.26 -10.16 1.02
CA PRO A 16 7.49 -10.42 1.78
C PRO A 16 7.92 -11.88 1.69
N CYS A 17 9.20 -12.14 1.96
CA CYS A 17 9.68 -13.50 2.22
C CYS A 17 9.31 -13.88 3.66
N LEU A 18 8.55 -14.97 3.81
CA LEU A 18 8.07 -15.45 5.10
C LEU A 18 8.65 -16.83 5.42
N THR A 19 9.11 -17.01 6.65
CA THR A 19 9.49 -18.34 7.15
C THR A 19 9.15 -18.51 8.63
N MET A 20 9.08 -19.75 9.08
CA MET A 20 8.72 -20.13 10.43
C MET A 20 9.78 -21.05 11.03
N ARG A 21 10.17 -20.79 12.28
CA ARG A 21 10.98 -21.73 13.08
C ARG A 21 10.40 -21.86 14.48
N GLY A 22 9.85 -23.04 14.79
CA GLY A 22 9.07 -23.23 16.02
C GLY A 22 7.85 -22.31 16.03
N ALA A 23 7.64 -21.61 17.15
CA ALA A 23 6.56 -20.63 17.30
C ALA A 23 6.96 -19.20 16.87
N ARG A 24 8.03 -19.04 16.08
CA ARG A 24 8.54 -17.72 15.67
C ARG A 24 8.39 -17.53 14.17
N LEU A 25 7.67 -16.48 13.80
CA LEU A 25 7.52 -15.99 12.42
C LEU A 25 8.67 -15.05 12.11
N TYR A 26 9.23 -15.19 10.91
CA TYR A 26 10.26 -14.32 10.37
C TYR A 26 9.79 -13.73 9.05
N ILE A 27 10.03 -12.44 8.86
CA ILE A 27 9.62 -11.67 7.70
C ILE A 27 10.84 -10.91 7.20
N TYR A 28 11.23 -11.16 5.95
CA TYR A 28 12.31 -10.45 5.28
C TYR A 28 11.78 -9.72 4.04
N GLY A 29 12.14 -8.45 3.94
CA GLY A 29 11.87 -7.60 2.79
C GLY A 29 10.40 -7.51 2.41
N GLY A 30 10.13 -7.41 1.10
CA GLY A 30 8.83 -7.12 0.52
C GLY A 30 8.85 -5.77 -0.21
N MET A 31 7.68 -5.26 -0.57
CA MET A 31 7.53 -3.97 -1.27
C MET A 31 6.53 -3.08 -0.54
N LEU A 32 6.77 -1.78 -0.53
CA LEU A 32 5.84 -0.77 -0.01
C LEU A 32 5.51 0.20 -1.14
N GLU A 33 4.23 0.34 -1.45
CA GLU A 33 3.73 1.29 -2.44
C GLU A 33 3.35 2.62 -1.75
N ILE A 34 3.83 3.74 -2.30
CA ILE A 34 3.52 5.10 -1.85
C ILE A 34 3.18 5.94 -3.10
N GLY A 35 1.89 6.08 -3.40
CA GLY A 35 1.44 6.65 -4.68
C GLY A 35 1.92 5.77 -5.84
N ASP A 36 2.56 6.37 -6.84
CA ASP A 36 3.11 5.65 -8.01
C ASP A 36 4.54 5.13 -7.78
N ARG A 37 5.05 5.24 -6.55
CA ARG A 37 6.40 4.81 -6.20
C ARG A 37 6.37 3.49 -5.45
N GLU A 38 7.21 2.56 -5.88
CA GLU A 38 7.45 1.29 -5.20
C GLU A 38 8.80 1.32 -4.48
N VAL A 39 8.79 1.04 -3.17
CA VAL A 39 9.99 0.94 -2.34
C VAL A 39 10.24 -0.54 -2.03
N THR A 40 11.41 -1.05 -2.39
CA THR A 40 11.81 -2.40 -1.99
C THR A 40 12.29 -2.37 -0.54
N LEU A 41 11.68 -3.19 0.31
CA LEU A 41 12.10 -3.32 1.71
C LEU A 41 13.21 -4.36 1.81
N ASP A 42 14.25 -4.06 2.59
CA ASP A 42 15.41 -4.90 2.85
C ASP A 42 15.63 -5.19 4.35
N ASP A 43 14.64 -4.85 5.17
CA ASP A 43 14.63 -5.09 6.62
C ASP A 43 14.27 -6.54 6.99
N PHE A 44 14.64 -6.94 8.20
CA PHE A 44 14.35 -8.29 8.72
C PHE A 44 13.70 -8.23 10.10
N TRP A 45 12.54 -8.86 10.25
CA TRP A 45 11.74 -8.84 11.47
C TRP A 45 11.36 -10.24 11.94
N SER A 46 11.09 -10.38 13.24
CA SER A 46 10.53 -11.59 13.82
C SER A 46 9.40 -11.32 14.81
N LEU A 47 8.48 -12.27 14.95
CA LEU A 47 7.38 -12.24 15.90
C LEU A 47 7.28 -13.59 16.62
N ASP A 48 7.29 -13.57 17.95
CA ASP A 48 6.98 -14.75 18.76
C ASP A 48 5.47 -14.93 18.86
N LEU A 49 4.94 -16.02 18.30
CA LEU A 49 3.50 -16.32 18.26
C LEU A 49 2.94 -16.86 19.59
N ASN A 50 3.81 -17.26 20.53
CA ASN A 50 3.37 -17.67 21.87
C ASN A 50 3.05 -16.45 22.73
N GLN A 51 3.87 -15.40 22.63
CA GLN A 51 3.73 -14.17 23.43
C GLN A 51 2.90 -13.11 22.69
N ARG A 52 2.96 -13.05 21.35
CA ARG A 52 2.19 -12.16 20.46
C ARG A 52 2.32 -10.66 20.74
N GLU A 53 3.24 -10.25 21.61
CA GLU A 53 3.22 -8.90 22.18
C GLU A 53 4.01 -7.87 21.37
N ALA A 54 5.09 -8.25 20.68
CA ALA A 54 5.90 -7.29 19.93
C ALA A 54 6.70 -7.89 18.78
N TRP A 55 6.85 -7.11 17.72
CA TRP A 55 7.83 -7.37 16.67
C TRP A 55 9.23 -7.05 17.17
N ALA A 56 10.19 -7.89 16.79
CA ALA A 56 11.61 -7.65 17.02
C ALA A 56 12.31 -7.41 15.68
N CYS A 57 12.97 -6.25 15.54
CA CYS A 57 13.85 -5.98 14.43
C CYS A 57 15.10 -6.84 14.56
N VAL A 58 15.32 -7.74 13.60
CA VAL A 58 16.48 -8.62 13.54
C VAL A 58 17.61 -7.95 12.76
N ALA A 59 17.27 -7.22 11.70
CA ALA A 59 18.18 -6.36 10.95
C ALA A 59 17.43 -5.13 10.42
N GLU A 60 18.04 -3.96 10.62
CA GLU A 60 17.51 -2.70 10.08
C GLU A 60 17.70 -2.65 8.57
N GLY A 61 16.69 -2.14 7.87
CA GLY A 61 16.76 -1.94 6.42
C GLY A 61 17.44 -0.62 6.05
N THR A 62 17.92 -0.55 4.82
CA THR A 62 18.50 0.64 4.18
C THR A 62 17.57 1.25 3.14
N MET A 63 16.31 0.82 3.07
CA MET A 63 15.32 1.30 2.09
C MET A 63 15.14 2.82 2.01
N HIS A 64 15.40 3.54 3.11
CA HIS A 64 15.36 5.01 3.15
C HIS A 64 16.49 5.70 2.36
N LEU A 65 17.52 4.95 1.95
CA LEU A 65 18.63 5.41 1.11
C LEU A 65 18.38 5.15 -0.38
N GLN A 66 17.28 4.50 -0.74
CA GLN A 66 16.97 4.20 -2.14
C GLN A 66 16.56 5.47 -2.88
N GLU A 67 17.07 5.62 -4.11
CA GLU A 67 16.70 6.72 -4.99
C GLU A 67 15.66 6.25 -6.01
N TRP A 68 14.55 6.98 -6.09
CA TRP A 68 13.58 6.81 -7.17
C TRP A 68 14.19 7.24 -8.51
N LYS A 69 14.00 6.41 -9.55
CA LYS A 69 14.50 6.66 -10.92
C LYS A 69 13.38 6.85 -11.94
N GLY A 70 12.12 6.86 -11.52
CA GLY A 70 10.99 7.14 -12.40
C GLY A 70 10.89 8.64 -12.71
N GLU A 71 10.12 8.95 -13.75
CA GLU A 71 9.79 10.33 -14.12
C GLU A 71 8.78 10.87 -13.11
N ASP A 72 9.06 12.04 -12.52
CA ASP A 72 8.08 12.75 -11.71
C ASP A 72 7.14 13.45 -12.69
N ASP A 73 5.98 12.84 -12.96
CA ASP A 73 4.93 13.37 -13.84
C ASP A 73 4.21 14.59 -13.20
N GLU A 74 4.96 15.61 -12.81
CA GLU A 74 4.48 16.90 -12.31
C GLU A 74 4.10 17.87 -13.45
N SER A 75 3.76 17.35 -14.65
CA SER A 75 3.40 18.17 -15.81
C SER A 75 1.98 17.98 -16.33
N THR A 76 0.98 17.97 -15.43
CA THR A 76 -0.43 18.19 -15.85
C THR A 76 -1.03 19.40 -15.14
N LEU A 77 -0.52 20.58 -15.48
CA LEU A 77 -1.28 21.82 -15.38
C LEU A 77 -0.88 22.76 -16.52
N ASP A 78 -1.41 22.50 -17.72
CA ASP A 78 -1.63 23.57 -18.68
C ASP A 78 -3.02 23.39 -19.32
N GLY A 79 -3.73 24.50 -19.41
CA GLY A 79 -5.19 24.56 -19.31
C GLY A 79 -5.97 24.00 -20.49
N TYR A 80 -7.01 23.23 -20.16
CA TYR A 80 -8.20 23.09 -21.00
C TYR A 80 -9.36 23.81 -20.32
N SER A 81 -9.42 25.13 -20.54
CA SER A 81 -10.69 25.86 -20.50
C SER A 81 -11.20 25.86 -21.93
N ASP A 82 -12.23 25.05 -22.18
CA ASP A 82 -13.15 25.24 -23.30
C ASP A 82 -14.54 24.91 -22.77
N ASP A 83 -15.20 25.96 -22.27
CA ASP A 83 -16.64 26.02 -22.09
C ASP A 83 -17.28 26.12 -23.48
N GLU A 84 -18.31 25.30 -23.72
CA GLU A 84 -19.44 25.42 -24.67
C GLU A 84 -19.80 24.01 -25.18
N ASP A 85 -21.03 23.56 -25.38
CA ASP A 85 -22.40 23.87 -24.99
C ASP A 85 -23.25 22.74 -25.65
N ASP A 86 -24.36 22.38 -25.01
CA ASP A 86 -25.55 21.69 -25.52
C ASP A 86 -25.52 20.40 -26.38
N GLY A 87 -26.28 19.42 -25.90
CA GLY A 87 -26.69 18.24 -26.67
C GLY A 87 -27.65 17.33 -25.89
N GLU A 88 -28.87 17.80 -25.64
CA GLU A 88 -30.01 16.98 -25.19
C GLU A 88 -30.15 15.71 -26.03
N GLY A 89 -30.37 14.55 -25.39
CA GLY A 89 -30.41 13.30 -26.15
C GLY A 89 -30.83 12.03 -25.42
N SER A 90 -32.11 11.98 -25.05
CA SER A 90 -32.94 10.77 -24.95
C SER A 90 -32.85 9.89 -23.70
N GLU A 91 -34.02 9.79 -23.09
CA GLU A 91 -34.39 9.09 -21.88
C GLU A 91 -34.38 7.58 -22.14
N GLY A 92 -33.51 6.85 -21.43
CA GLY A 92 -33.50 5.40 -21.40
C GLY A 92 -34.51 4.91 -20.38
N ASP A 93 -35.68 4.51 -20.86
CA ASP A 93 -36.72 3.79 -20.12
C ASP A 93 -36.14 2.51 -19.48
N PHE A 94 -36.19 2.45 -18.15
CA PHE A 94 -35.83 1.27 -17.38
C PHE A 94 -37.02 0.31 -17.38
N SER A 95 -36.97 -0.75 -18.19
CA SER A 95 -37.85 -1.90 -17.99
C SER A 95 -37.28 -2.80 -16.88
N GLU A 96 -37.79 -2.67 -15.67
CA GLU A 96 -37.70 -3.69 -14.61
C GLU A 96 -38.59 -4.89 -15.00
N ASP A 97 -37.97 -6.01 -15.32
CA ASP A 97 -38.54 -7.38 -15.34
C ASP A 97 -37.32 -8.31 -15.55
N GLU A 98 -37.00 -9.35 -14.78
CA GLU A 98 -37.84 -10.37 -14.15
C GLU A 98 -36.93 -11.15 -13.17
N GLU A 99 -37.41 -11.44 -11.96
CA GLU A 99 -36.89 -12.56 -11.16
C GLU A 99 -36.90 -13.82 -12.02
N LEU A 100 -35.85 -14.66 -12.02
CA LEU A 100 -36.00 -16.12 -12.18
C LEU A 100 -34.68 -16.89 -11.90
N TYR A 101 -34.74 -17.63 -10.78
CA TYR A 101 -33.92 -18.74 -10.25
C TYR A 101 -32.51 -18.46 -9.67
#